data_AF-A0A9E0Y6P1-F1
#
_entry.id   AF-A0A9E0Y6P1-F1
#
_cell.length_a   1.000
_cell.length_b   1.000
_cell.length_c   1.000
_cell.angle_alpha   90.00
_cell.angle_beta   90.00
_cell.angle_gamma   90.00
#
_symmetry.space_group_name_H-M   'P 1'
#
loop_
_entity.id
_entity.type
_entity.pdbx_description
1 polymer ?
#
loop_
_entity_poly.entity_id
_entity_poly.type
_entity_poly.pdbx_seq_one_letter_code
_entity_poly.pdbx_strand_id
1 'polypeptide(L)'
;MIRVMKTRRAVLCLFVLGLLFALPAAAQTNKTVQIRAIDRYVKALEKFVGQKKPQLIAADISDYNDDRKERWRKFASEKALEKFRERTETYTIAYNWRQNGRLVRSNFTRFSPSGDWAQYDFYSFRADGTLAKLASELRTFEGDLIVLRDYYFDEKGRQIRRTTRFRDLRSKKPIKKPKDWGGGYDVEIYKSVRRLPFAKLK
;
A
#
# COMPACT_ATOMS: atom_id res chain seq x y z
N MET A 1 56.55 -40.95 46.15
CA MET A 1 56.39 -40.83 44.68
C MET A 1 55.10 -40.04 44.42
N ILE A 2 55.18 -38.72 44.23
CA ILE A 2 54.01 -37.84 44.04
C ILE A 2 54.24 -36.99 42.80
N ARG A 3 53.29 -37.07 41.86
CA ARG A 3 53.36 -36.57 40.49
C ARG A 3 52.74 -35.17 40.43
N VAL A 4 53.54 -34.14 40.15
CA VAL A 4 53.06 -32.74 40.02
C VAL A 4 52.63 -32.47 38.57
N MET A 5 51.36 -32.10 38.39
CA MET A 5 50.73 -31.78 37.10
C MET A 5 51.10 -30.36 36.61
N LYS A 6 51.38 -30.26 35.30
CA LYS A 6 51.54 -29.00 34.55
C LYS A 6 50.21 -28.27 34.43
N THR A 7 50.13 -27.04 34.93
CA THR A 7 48.99 -26.13 34.74
C THR A 7 49.05 -25.43 33.38
N ARG A 8 47.88 -25.40 32.74
CA ARG A 8 47.65 -25.08 31.34
C ARG A 8 47.48 -23.57 31.10
N ARG A 9 47.92 -23.15 29.92
CA ARG A 9 47.57 -21.89 29.24
C ARG A 9 46.04 -21.76 29.12
N ALA A 10 45.45 -20.65 29.57
CA ALA A 10 44.15 -20.16 29.11
C ALA A 10 43.81 -18.79 29.73
N VAL A 11 44.33 -17.70 29.17
CA VAL A 11 43.82 -16.33 29.45
C VAL A 11 43.84 -15.54 28.13
N LEU A 12 42.82 -15.71 27.28
CA LEU A 12 42.51 -14.75 26.21
C LEU A 12 41.15 -15.08 25.55
N CYS A 13 40.00 -14.82 26.20
CA CYS A 13 38.70 -15.00 25.52
C CYS A 13 37.51 -14.23 26.15
N LEU A 14 37.72 -13.05 26.75
CA LEU A 14 36.64 -12.37 27.51
C LEU A 14 36.45 -10.87 27.23
N PHE A 15 36.92 -10.34 26.09
CA PHE A 15 36.72 -8.93 25.73
C PHE A 15 36.03 -8.64 24.38
N VAL A 16 35.60 -9.65 23.63
CA VAL A 16 34.97 -9.44 22.30
C VAL A 16 33.42 -9.50 22.32
N LEU A 17 32.79 -9.92 23.42
CA LEU A 17 31.32 -10.08 23.47
C LEU A 17 30.51 -8.82 23.83
N GLY A 18 31.14 -7.73 24.28
CA GLY A 18 30.43 -6.54 24.81
C GLY A 18 29.97 -5.50 23.77
N LEU A 19 30.48 -5.54 22.55
CA LEU A 19 30.26 -4.48 21.54
C LEU A 19 29.17 -4.79 20.51
N LEU A 20 28.53 -5.97 20.57
CA LEU A 20 27.52 -6.39 19.59
C LEU A 20 26.08 -6.00 19.92
N PHE A 21 25.80 -5.40 21.07
CA PHE A 21 24.43 -5.09 21.50
C PHE A 21 24.00 -3.62 21.34
N ALA A 22 24.86 -2.72 20.89
CA ALA A 22 24.54 -1.28 20.76
C ALA A 22 23.90 -0.86 19.42
N LEU A 23 23.72 -1.78 18.45
CA LEU A 23 23.28 -1.43 17.09
C LEU A 23 21.75 -1.31 16.80
N PRO A 24 20.77 -1.59 17.69
CA PRO A 24 19.36 -1.53 17.28
C PRO A 24 18.68 -0.15 17.39
N ALA A 25 19.18 0.79 18.19
CA ALA A 25 18.45 2.05 18.47
C ALA A 25 18.47 3.07 17.31
N ALA A 26 19.62 3.26 16.65
CA ALA A 26 19.77 4.25 15.58
C ALA A 26 18.92 3.94 14.34
N ALA A 27 18.78 2.67 13.99
CA ALA A 27 17.98 2.23 12.84
C ALA A 27 16.48 2.46 13.03
N GLN A 28 15.98 2.36 14.26
CA GLN A 28 14.56 2.55 14.57
C GLN A 28 14.14 4.04 14.58
N THR A 29 15.03 4.93 15.02
CA THR A 29 14.82 6.39 14.96
C THR A 29 14.67 6.88 13.52
N ASN A 30 15.49 6.36 12.60
CA ASN A 30 15.43 6.73 11.18
C ASN A 30 14.07 6.37 10.54
N LYS A 31 13.54 5.15 10.79
CA LYS A 31 12.22 4.74 10.28
C LYS A 31 11.09 5.66 10.75
N THR A 32 11.09 6.06 12.01
CA THR A 32 10.06 6.96 12.56
C THR A 32 10.08 8.33 11.89
N VAL A 33 11.27 8.91 11.70
CA VAL A 33 11.44 10.19 10.99
C VAL A 33 10.96 10.07 9.55
N GLN A 34 11.32 8.98 8.85
CA GLN A 34 10.91 8.74 7.48
C GLN A 34 9.38 8.59 7.35
N ILE A 35 8.73 7.84 8.25
CA ILE A 35 7.26 7.70 8.26
C ILE A 35 6.58 9.06 8.44
N ARG A 36 7.05 9.89 9.38
CA ARG A 36 6.50 11.25 9.59
C ARG A 36 6.68 12.14 8.36
N ALA A 37 7.79 12.01 7.64
CA ALA A 37 8.01 12.73 6.38
C ALA A 37 7.01 12.26 5.31
N ILE A 38 6.78 10.96 5.18
CA ILE A 38 5.77 10.39 4.28
C ILE A 38 4.36 10.88 4.64
N ASP A 39 3.99 10.89 5.92
CA ASP A 39 2.66 11.35 6.34
C ASP A 39 2.42 12.83 5.99
N ARG A 40 3.41 13.70 6.23
CA ARG A 40 3.33 15.12 5.83
C ARG A 40 3.17 15.26 4.31
N TYR A 41 3.95 14.49 3.55
CA TYR A 41 3.86 14.47 2.10
C TYR A 41 2.48 14.03 1.61
N VAL A 42 1.95 12.94 2.16
CA VAL A 42 0.63 12.41 1.79
C VAL A 42 -0.48 13.40 2.14
N LYS A 43 -0.42 14.05 3.31
CA LYS A 43 -1.39 15.09 3.69
C LYS A 43 -1.40 16.27 2.71
N ALA A 44 -0.23 16.68 2.21
CA ALA A 44 -0.14 17.70 1.18
C ALA A 44 -0.77 17.24 -0.15
N LEU A 45 -0.55 15.98 -0.54
CA LEU A 45 -1.19 15.39 -1.72
C LEU A 45 -2.71 15.28 -1.56
N GLU A 46 -3.22 14.92 -0.39
CA GLU A 46 -4.66 14.84 -0.12
C GLU A 46 -5.33 16.21 -0.32
N LYS A 47 -4.71 17.28 0.19
CA LYS A 47 -5.16 18.66 -0.06
C LYS A 47 -5.15 19.00 -1.55
N PHE A 48 -4.08 18.66 -2.26
CA PHE A 48 -3.97 18.88 -3.70
C PHE A 48 -5.06 18.14 -4.49
N VAL A 49 -5.29 16.87 -4.19
CA VAL A 49 -6.32 16.03 -4.82
C VAL A 49 -7.72 16.55 -4.53
N GLY A 50 -8.00 17.01 -3.30
CA GLY A 50 -9.30 17.60 -2.96
C GLY A 50 -9.61 18.91 -3.69
N GLN A 51 -8.59 19.59 -4.25
CA GLN A 51 -8.75 20.86 -4.96
C GLN A 51 -8.69 20.72 -6.49
N LYS A 52 -8.31 19.55 -7.00
CA LYS A 52 -8.05 19.33 -8.44
C LYS A 52 -8.80 18.10 -8.93
N LYS A 53 -9.39 18.21 -10.12
CA LYS A 53 -9.94 17.06 -10.83
C LYS A 53 -8.83 16.12 -11.31
N PRO A 54 -9.08 14.80 -11.39
CA PRO A 54 -8.14 13.86 -11.97
C PRO A 54 -7.85 14.22 -13.44
N GLN A 55 -6.58 14.17 -13.85
CA GLN A 55 -6.18 14.46 -15.24
C GLN A 55 -6.17 13.20 -16.12
N LEU A 56 -6.22 12.02 -15.52
CA LEU A 56 -6.29 10.76 -16.24
C LEU A 56 -7.23 9.81 -15.50
N ILE A 57 -8.20 9.30 -16.23
CA ILE A 57 -9.11 8.25 -15.77
C ILE A 57 -8.81 7.03 -16.62
N ALA A 58 -8.55 5.90 -15.97
CA ALA A 58 -8.38 4.62 -16.64
C ALA A 58 -9.31 3.61 -15.97
N ALA A 59 -9.83 2.65 -16.73
CA ALA A 59 -10.61 1.56 -16.17
C ALA A 59 -10.27 0.25 -16.88
N ASP A 60 -10.40 -0.84 -16.15
CA ASP A 60 -10.35 -2.18 -16.71
C ASP A 60 -11.70 -2.52 -17.34
N ILE A 61 -11.68 -2.84 -18.64
CA ILE A 61 -12.87 -3.13 -19.45
C ILE A 61 -12.97 -4.62 -19.81
N SER A 62 -12.21 -5.50 -19.15
CA SER A 62 -12.46 -6.94 -19.24
C SER A 62 -13.77 -7.32 -18.55
N ASP A 63 -14.42 -8.35 -19.07
CA ASP A 63 -15.53 -8.99 -18.39
C ASP A 63 -14.99 -9.70 -17.12
N TYR A 64 -15.77 -9.66 -16.04
CA TYR A 64 -15.37 -10.25 -14.76
C TYR A 64 -15.20 -11.77 -14.85
N ASN A 65 -16.01 -12.43 -15.69
CA ASN A 65 -15.98 -13.89 -15.86
C ASN A 65 -14.99 -14.33 -16.94
N ASP A 66 -14.27 -13.39 -17.56
CA ASP A 66 -13.30 -13.69 -18.59
C ASP A 66 -11.93 -13.87 -17.94
N ASP A 67 -11.42 -15.10 -18.00
CA ASP A 67 -10.09 -15.49 -17.53
C ASP A 67 -8.95 -14.72 -18.24
N ARG A 68 -9.29 -13.94 -19.28
CA ARG A 68 -8.35 -13.08 -20.00
C ARG A 68 -7.79 -11.96 -19.11
N LYS A 69 -6.57 -11.60 -19.46
CA LYS A 69 -5.79 -10.53 -18.84
C LYS A 69 -6.52 -9.19 -18.87
N GLU A 70 -6.42 -8.42 -17.78
CA GLU A 70 -6.94 -7.06 -17.64
C GLU A 70 -6.77 -6.21 -18.92
N ARG A 71 -7.84 -5.53 -19.32
CA ARG A 71 -7.90 -4.71 -20.53
C ARG A 71 -8.13 -3.26 -20.14
N TRP A 72 -7.04 -2.53 -19.93
CA TRP A 72 -7.14 -1.13 -19.51
C TRP A 72 -7.46 -0.18 -20.67
N ARG A 73 -8.36 0.79 -20.42
CA ARG A 73 -8.69 1.88 -21.34
C ARG A 73 -8.65 3.22 -20.62
N LYS A 74 -8.18 4.28 -21.32
CA LYS A 74 -8.26 5.66 -20.85
C LYS A 74 -9.60 6.30 -21.21
N PHE A 75 -10.07 7.17 -20.33
CA PHE A 75 -11.27 7.98 -20.51
C PHE A 75 -10.91 9.46 -20.39
N ALA A 76 -11.49 10.27 -21.29
CA ALA A 76 -11.22 11.71 -21.34
C ALA A 76 -11.84 12.48 -20.16
N SER A 77 -12.89 11.94 -19.55
CA SER A 77 -13.62 12.56 -18.44
C SER A 77 -14.45 11.52 -17.66
N GLU A 78 -14.93 11.90 -16.48
CA GLU A 78 -15.87 11.11 -15.69
C GLU A 78 -17.14 10.79 -16.48
N LYS A 79 -17.71 11.80 -17.16
CA LYS A 79 -18.88 11.63 -18.02
C LYS A 79 -18.66 10.61 -19.14
N ALA A 80 -17.45 10.56 -19.71
CA ALA A 80 -17.13 9.57 -20.74
C ALA A 80 -17.05 8.14 -20.18
N LEU A 81 -16.52 7.99 -18.95
CA LEU A 81 -16.53 6.73 -18.23
C LEU A 81 -17.96 6.30 -17.85
N GLU A 82 -18.78 7.21 -17.34
CA GLU A 82 -20.18 6.96 -16.98
C GLU A 82 -20.98 6.47 -18.19
N LYS A 83 -20.91 7.19 -19.32
CA LYS A 83 -21.58 6.78 -20.56
C LYS A 83 -21.12 5.41 -21.07
N PHE A 84 -19.85 5.06 -20.87
CA PHE A 84 -19.35 3.72 -21.20
C PHE A 84 -19.97 2.66 -20.28
N ARG A 85 -20.07 2.98 -18.98
CA ARG A 85 -20.63 2.09 -17.95
C ARG A 85 -22.12 1.85 -18.06
N GLU A 86 -22.87 2.69 -18.78
CA GLU A 86 -24.27 2.43 -19.13
C GLU A 86 -24.46 1.15 -19.95
N ARG A 87 -23.41 0.67 -20.63
CA ARG A 87 -23.47 -0.47 -21.55
C ARG A 87 -22.45 -1.56 -21.26
N THR A 88 -21.53 -1.32 -20.33
CA THR A 88 -20.42 -2.23 -20.06
C THR A 88 -20.08 -2.14 -18.59
N GLU A 89 -20.19 -3.27 -17.89
CA GLU A 89 -19.78 -3.32 -16.50
C GLU A 89 -18.27 -3.07 -16.38
N THR A 90 -17.86 -2.40 -15.32
CA THR A 90 -16.49 -1.94 -15.15
C THR A 90 -16.19 -1.95 -13.67
N TYR A 91 -15.43 -2.93 -13.22
CA TYR A 91 -15.26 -3.23 -11.80
C TYR A 91 -13.99 -2.64 -11.19
N THR A 92 -13.04 -2.21 -12.03
CA THR A 92 -11.80 -1.55 -11.60
C THR A 92 -11.63 -0.22 -12.31
N ILE A 93 -11.58 0.86 -11.55
CA ILE A 93 -11.41 2.23 -12.04
C ILE A 93 -10.23 2.87 -11.32
N ALA A 94 -9.37 3.57 -12.05
CA ALA A 94 -8.24 4.32 -11.53
C ALA A 94 -8.34 5.80 -11.91
N TYR A 95 -8.47 6.66 -10.90
CA TYR A 95 -8.38 8.11 -11.03
C TYR A 95 -6.95 8.56 -10.72
N ASN A 96 -6.38 9.42 -11.55
CA ASN A 96 -4.97 9.74 -11.48
C ASN A 96 -4.74 11.25 -11.49
N TRP A 97 -3.87 11.71 -10.58
CA TRP A 97 -3.48 13.10 -10.48
C TRP A 97 -2.01 13.30 -10.82
N ARG A 98 -1.75 14.38 -11.55
CA ARG A 98 -0.40 14.80 -11.93
C ARG A 98 -0.03 16.14 -11.32
N GLN A 99 1.22 16.26 -10.89
CA GLN A 99 1.83 17.53 -10.50
C GLN A 99 3.11 17.70 -11.33
N ASN A 100 3.25 18.83 -12.00
CA ASN A 100 4.39 19.12 -12.89
C ASN A 100 4.64 18.00 -13.93
N GLY A 101 3.56 17.51 -14.55
CA GLY A 101 3.59 16.43 -15.55
C GLY A 101 3.78 15.02 -14.97
N ARG A 102 4.11 14.86 -13.69
CA ARG A 102 4.39 13.56 -13.05
C ARG A 102 3.19 13.03 -12.28
N LEU A 103 2.92 11.73 -12.37
CA LEU A 103 1.83 11.09 -11.62
C LEU A 103 2.21 11.00 -10.14
N VAL A 104 1.43 11.63 -9.26
CA VAL A 104 1.69 11.72 -7.81
C VAL A 104 0.64 10.99 -6.97
N ARG A 105 -0.56 10.78 -7.54
CA ARG A 105 -1.63 10.03 -6.89
C ARG A 105 -2.33 9.13 -7.91
N SER A 106 -2.63 7.90 -7.51
CA SER A 106 -3.60 7.03 -8.17
C SER A 106 -4.58 6.50 -7.13
N ASN A 107 -5.87 6.69 -7.37
CA ASN A 107 -6.94 6.13 -6.54
C ASN A 107 -7.64 5.05 -7.35
N PHE A 108 -7.50 3.81 -6.93
CA PHE A 108 -8.25 2.69 -7.49
C PHE A 108 -9.53 2.49 -6.69
N THR A 109 -10.61 2.19 -7.41
CA THR A 109 -11.85 1.66 -6.87
C THR A 109 -12.06 0.31 -7.53
N ARG A 110 -12.13 -0.74 -6.72
CA ARG A 110 -12.43 -2.12 -7.11
C ARG A 110 -13.72 -2.54 -6.41
N PHE A 111 -14.62 -3.24 -7.08
CA PHE A 111 -15.84 -3.76 -6.43
C PHE A 111 -16.26 -5.06 -7.09
N SER A 112 -16.96 -5.93 -6.33
CA SER A 112 -17.49 -7.16 -6.92
C SER A 112 -18.68 -6.90 -7.83
N PRO A 113 -18.94 -7.81 -8.79
CA PRO A 113 -20.21 -7.87 -9.51
C PRO A 113 -21.41 -7.99 -8.57
N SER A 114 -21.29 -8.76 -7.50
CA SER A 114 -22.37 -8.92 -6.52
C SER A 114 -22.63 -7.67 -5.68
N GLY A 115 -21.66 -6.76 -5.59
CA GLY A 115 -21.72 -5.58 -4.73
C GLY A 115 -21.41 -5.85 -3.25
N ASP A 116 -21.10 -7.09 -2.87
CA ASP A 116 -20.82 -7.46 -1.47
C ASP A 116 -19.53 -6.84 -0.90
N TRP A 117 -18.62 -6.39 -1.78
CA TRP A 117 -17.43 -5.67 -1.35
C TRP A 117 -17.01 -4.57 -2.32
N ALA A 118 -16.34 -3.56 -1.75
CA ALA A 118 -15.63 -2.52 -2.47
C ALA A 118 -14.29 -2.21 -1.80
N GLN A 119 -13.24 -2.06 -2.59
CA GLN A 119 -11.89 -1.73 -2.16
C GLN A 119 -11.42 -0.43 -2.80
N TYR A 120 -10.92 0.48 -1.97
CA TYR A 120 -10.37 1.76 -2.37
C TYR A 120 -8.88 1.79 -2.04
N ASP A 121 -8.04 1.87 -3.07
CA ASP A 121 -6.59 1.89 -2.92
C ASP A 121 -6.01 3.23 -3.34
N PHE A 122 -5.33 3.87 -2.41
CA PHE A 122 -4.85 5.23 -2.49
C PHE A 122 -3.31 5.24 -2.54
N TYR A 123 -2.76 5.26 -3.75
CA TYR A 123 -1.33 5.26 -4.00
C TYR A 123 -0.78 6.68 -4.04
N SER A 124 0.16 7.00 -3.16
CA SER A 124 0.93 8.24 -3.17
C SER A 124 2.35 7.98 -3.65
N PHE A 125 2.69 8.52 -4.82
CA PHE A 125 4.00 8.35 -5.45
C PHE A 125 4.87 9.58 -5.24
N ARG A 126 6.15 9.38 -4.94
CA ARG A 126 7.16 10.45 -4.91
C ARG A 126 7.36 11.06 -6.29
N ALA A 127 8.10 12.17 -6.36
CA ALA A 127 8.46 12.83 -7.60
C ALA A 127 9.26 11.92 -8.56
N ASP A 128 10.05 10.96 -8.07
CA ASP A 128 10.77 9.99 -8.89
C ASP A 128 9.87 8.85 -9.43
N GLY A 129 8.60 8.81 -9.02
CA GLY A 129 7.63 7.79 -9.40
C GLY A 129 7.68 6.51 -8.56
N THR A 130 8.44 6.48 -7.45
CA THR A 130 8.40 5.39 -6.46
C THR A 130 7.25 5.56 -5.48
N LEU A 131 6.70 4.46 -4.98
CA LEU A 131 5.60 4.49 -4.01
C LEU A 131 6.11 4.97 -2.65
N ALA A 132 5.47 5.99 -2.06
CA ALA A 132 5.73 6.43 -0.69
C ALA A 132 4.77 5.76 0.29
N LYS A 133 3.47 5.78 -0.03
CA LYS A 133 2.41 5.21 0.79
C LYS A 133 1.32 4.59 -0.09
N LEU A 134 0.77 3.48 0.37
CA LEU A 134 -0.50 2.93 -0.08
C LEU A 134 -1.45 2.87 1.13
N ALA A 135 -2.57 3.58 1.08
CA ALA A 135 -3.68 3.38 2.01
C ALA A 135 -4.77 2.59 1.28
N SER A 136 -5.25 1.51 1.88
CA SER A 136 -6.28 0.65 1.33
C SER A 136 -7.45 0.56 2.31
N GLU A 137 -8.65 0.75 1.79
CA GLU A 137 -9.91 0.61 2.52
C GLU A 137 -10.77 -0.42 1.81
N LEU A 138 -10.90 -1.59 2.41
CA LEU A 138 -11.87 -2.60 2.00
C LEU A 138 -13.14 -2.43 2.83
N ARG A 139 -14.30 -2.40 2.18
CA ARG A 139 -15.61 -2.52 2.79
C ARG A 139 -16.23 -3.82 2.29
N THR A 140 -16.65 -4.69 3.20
CA THR A 140 -17.19 -6.02 2.84
C THR A 140 -18.31 -6.44 3.77
N PHE A 141 -19.32 -7.12 3.23
CA PHE A 141 -20.36 -7.79 4.02
C PHE A 141 -19.85 -9.06 4.70
N GLU A 142 -18.70 -9.61 4.30
CA GLU A 142 -18.03 -10.69 5.02
C GLU A 142 -17.63 -10.20 6.42
N GLY A 143 -18.43 -10.55 7.43
CA GLY A 143 -18.26 -10.09 8.80
C GLY A 143 -18.66 -8.62 9.05
N ASP A 144 -19.33 -7.97 8.10
CA ASP A 144 -19.74 -6.55 8.17
C ASP A 144 -18.59 -5.61 8.57
N LEU A 145 -17.53 -5.56 7.74
CA LEU A 145 -16.25 -4.94 8.09
C LEU A 145 -15.85 -3.76 7.21
N ILE A 146 -15.06 -2.87 7.79
CA ILE A 146 -14.11 -2.03 7.07
C ILE A 146 -12.70 -2.42 7.51
N VAL A 147 -11.86 -2.79 6.56
CA VAL A 147 -10.44 -3.11 6.79
C VAL A 147 -9.58 -1.99 6.22
N LEU A 148 -8.92 -1.27 7.12
CA LEU A 148 -8.03 -0.17 6.79
C LEU A 148 -6.58 -0.64 6.86
N ARG A 149 -5.84 -0.53 5.77
CA ARG A 149 -4.44 -0.94 5.70
C ARG A 149 -3.59 0.23 5.22
N ASP A 150 -2.53 0.55 5.96
CA ASP A 150 -1.52 1.51 5.50
C ASP A 150 -0.20 0.77 5.28
N TYR A 151 0.43 1.01 4.15
CA TYR A 151 1.73 0.49 3.77
C TYR A 151 2.67 1.67 3.49
N TYR A 152 3.80 1.69 4.16
CA TYR A 152 4.83 2.72 4.01
C TYR A 152 6.07 2.11 3.39
N PHE A 153 6.64 2.81 2.42
CA PHE A 153 7.82 2.36 1.69
C PHE A 153 8.93 3.38 1.80
N ASP A 154 10.19 2.93 1.87
CA ASP A 154 11.33 3.82 1.70
C ASP A 154 11.58 4.15 0.22
N GLU A 155 12.61 4.96 -0.05
CA GLU A 155 13.01 5.37 -1.40
C GLU A 155 13.50 4.19 -2.27
N LYS A 156 13.94 3.10 -1.64
CA LYS A 156 14.35 1.87 -2.34
C LYS A 156 13.14 0.95 -2.62
N GLY A 157 11.93 1.36 -2.26
CA GLY A 157 10.71 0.55 -2.41
C GLY A 157 10.59 -0.61 -1.41
N ARG A 158 11.36 -0.57 -0.31
CA ARG A 158 11.25 -1.54 0.79
C ARG A 158 10.15 -1.08 1.73
N GLN A 159 9.28 -2.00 2.15
CA GLN A 159 8.23 -1.69 3.11
C GLN A 159 8.86 -1.46 4.49
N ILE A 160 8.68 -0.26 5.05
CA ILE A 160 9.21 0.12 6.37
C ILE A 160 8.17 0.04 7.49
N ARG A 161 6.87 0.05 7.13
CA ARG A 161 5.75 -0.15 8.06
C ARG A 161 4.51 -0.67 7.33
N ARG A 162 3.75 -1.51 8.03
CA ARG A 162 2.38 -1.90 7.68
C ARG A 162 1.51 -1.76 8.92
N THR A 163 0.31 -1.23 8.77
CA THR A 163 -0.71 -1.25 9.83
C THR A 163 -2.03 -1.76 9.27
N THR A 164 -2.75 -2.54 10.05
CA THR A 164 -4.10 -2.99 9.73
C THR A 164 -5.03 -2.62 10.89
N ARG A 165 -6.18 -2.03 10.59
CA ARG A 165 -7.21 -1.68 11.56
C ARG A 165 -8.56 -2.16 11.04
N PHE A 166 -9.45 -2.51 11.95
CA PHE A 166 -10.79 -2.98 11.64
C PHE A 166 -11.82 -2.02 12.21
N ARG A 167 -12.90 -1.81 11.47
CA ARG A 167 -14.08 -1.09 11.93
C ARG A 167 -15.32 -1.87 11.54
N ASP A 168 -16.37 -1.70 12.32
CA ASP A 168 -17.70 -2.18 11.97
C ASP A 168 -18.24 -1.39 10.75
N LEU A 169 -18.81 -2.09 9.77
CA LEU A 169 -19.25 -1.49 8.51
C LEU A 169 -20.39 -0.49 8.69
N ARG A 170 -21.29 -0.72 9.64
CA ARG A 170 -22.49 0.12 9.85
C ARG A 170 -22.14 1.35 10.67
N SER A 171 -21.66 1.14 11.89
CA SER A 171 -21.35 2.17 12.88
C SER A 171 -20.04 2.90 12.64
N LYS A 172 -19.14 2.35 11.79
CA LYS A 172 -17.78 2.85 11.55
C LYS A 172 -16.88 2.87 12.79
N LYS A 173 -17.32 2.29 13.90
CA LYS A 173 -16.54 2.24 15.15
C LYS A 173 -15.39 1.24 15.04
N PRO A 174 -14.22 1.50 15.66
CA PRO A 174 -13.13 0.52 15.72
C PRO A 174 -13.56 -0.78 16.40
N ILE A 175 -13.14 -1.91 15.82
CA ILE A 175 -13.35 -3.24 16.40
C ILE A 175 -12.02 -4.01 16.44
N LYS A 176 -11.97 -5.07 17.24
CA LYS A 176 -10.86 -6.03 17.19
C LYS A 176 -10.94 -6.82 15.87
N LYS A 177 -9.81 -7.40 15.44
CA LYS A 177 -9.79 -8.34 14.31
C LYS A 177 -10.77 -9.48 14.60
N PRO A 178 -11.77 -9.74 13.73
CA PRO A 178 -12.63 -10.91 13.87
C PRO A 178 -11.82 -12.20 13.80
N LYS A 179 -12.22 -13.22 14.58
CA LYS A 179 -11.53 -14.52 14.59
C LYS A 179 -11.57 -15.19 13.21
N ASP A 180 -12.70 -15.07 12.54
CA ASP A 180 -12.98 -15.75 11.26
C ASP A 180 -12.54 -14.91 10.05
N TRP A 181 -11.89 -13.76 10.27
CA TRP A 181 -11.37 -12.96 9.16
C TRP A 181 -10.17 -13.66 8.50
N GLY A 182 -10.44 -14.35 7.40
CA GLY A 182 -9.47 -15.10 6.60
C GLY A 182 -8.51 -14.23 5.80
N GLY A 183 -8.78 -12.93 5.66
CA GLY A 183 -7.90 -12.00 4.95
C GLY A 183 -7.95 -12.10 3.43
N GLY A 184 -9.01 -12.69 2.87
CA GLY A 184 -9.14 -13.09 1.45
C GLY A 184 -9.12 -11.99 0.39
N TYR A 185 -8.83 -10.74 0.74
CA TYR A 185 -8.73 -9.64 -0.21
C TYR A 185 -7.35 -9.04 -0.11
N ASP A 186 -6.44 -9.47 -0.97
CA ASP A 186 -5.09 -8.91 -1.02
C ASP A 186 -5.10 -7.51 -1.66
N VAL A 187 -4.22 -6.65 -1.16
CA VAL A 187 -3.95 -5.37 -1.81
C VAL A 187 -2.83 -5.60 -2.80
N GLU A 188 -3.09 -5.36 -4.07
CA GLU A 188 -2.04 -5.30 -5.07
C GLU A 188 -1.12 -4.11 -4.76
N ILE A 189 0.21 -4.25 -4.94
CA ILE A 189 1.16 -3.19 -4.58
C ILE A 189 2.00 -2.79 -5.78
N TYR A 190 1.61 -1.69 -6.43
CA TYR A 190 2.43 -1.05 -7.46
C TYR A 190 3.50 -0.15 -6.84
N LYS A 191 4.71 -0.71 -6.64
CA LYS A 191 5.85 0.04 -6.06
C LYS A 191 6.36 1.22 -6.90
N SER A 192 5.91 1.35 -8.14
CA SER A 192 6.26 2.47 -9.03
C SER A 192 5.14 2.76 -10.02
N VAL A 193 5.03 4.01 -10.46
CA VAL A 193 4.11 4.46 -11.52
C VAL A 193 4.26 3.65 -12.81
N ARG A 194 5.47 3.16 -13.12
CA ARG A 194 5.74 2.36 -14.33
C ARG A 194 5.13 0.96 -14.27
N ARG A 195 4.77 0.49 -13.06
CA ARG A 195 4.14 -0.80 -12.82
C ARG A 195 2.62 -0.71 -12.74
N LEU A 196 2.05 0.49 -12.83
CA LEU A 196 0.60 0.64 -12.95
C LEU A 196 0.13 -0.08 -14.22
N PRO A 197 -1.02 -0.76 -14.19
CA PRO A 197 -1.42 -1.62 -15.29
C PRO A 197 -1.79 -0.83 -16.56
N PHE A 198 -2.15 0.45 -16.40
CA PHE A 198 -2.38 1.40 -17.49
C PHE A 198 -1.14 2.22 -17.90
N ALA A 199 0.05 1.97 -17.32
CA ALA A 199 1.24 2.77 -17.59
C ALA A 199 1.70 2.72 -19.06
N LYS A 200 1.38 1.62 -19.76
CA LYS A 200 1.76 1.39 -21.17
C LYS A 200 0.71 1.85 -22.17
N LEU A 201 -0.45 2.34 -21.72
CA LEU A 201 -1.45 2.86 -22.62
C LEU A 201 -0.88 4.11 -23.32
N LYS A 202 -0.83 4.05 -24.65
CA LYS A 202 -0.48 5.22 -25.48
C LYS A 202 -1.50 6.33 -25.29
#